data_AF-A0A9X2HZK1-F1
#
_entry.id   AF-A0A9X2HZK1-F1
#
_cell.length_a   1.000
_cell.length_b   1.000
_cell.length_c   1.000
_cell.angle_alpha   90.00
_cell.angle_beta   90.00
_cell.angle_gamma   90.00
#
_symmetry.space_group_name_H-M   'P 1'
#
loop_
_entity.id
_entity.type
_entity.pdbx_description
1 polymer ?
#
loop_
_entity_poly.entity_id
_entity_poly.type
_entity_poly.pdbx_seq_one_letter_code
_entity_poly.pdbx_strand_id
1 'polypeptide(L)'
;MVNQNPEQRARDRIDRQLEQAGWVVQGKNAIDFSAGRGIAVREYQTDVGPADYVLFVDKVAVGVIEAKPEDWGHKITTVELQSQAYAAANLKWVNKGGPLPYVYESTGVITRFTNGQDPSPRSREVFNFHRPDSLYRTIRKTVHVVQYKPMIQKVNAYR
;
A
#
# COMPACT_ATOMS: atom_id res chain seq x y z
N MET A 1 -9.02 -17.37 -28.11
CA MET A 1 -8.36 -16.40 -27.19
C MET A 1 -9.44 -15.82 -26.31
N VAL A 2 -9.25 -15.85 -24.98
CA VAL A 2 -10.23 -15.24 -24.06
C VAL A 2 -10.17 -13.73 -24.28
N ASN A 3 -11.32 -13.10 -24.52
CA ASN A 3 -11.43 -11.67 -24.76
C ASN A 3 -11.24 -10.92 -23.43
N GLN A 4 -10.00 -10.87 -22.92
CA GLN A 4 -9.67 -10.16 -21.69
C GLN A 4 -9.63 -8.66 -21.94
N ASN A 5 -10.34 -7.89 -21.13
CA ASN A 5 -10.26 -6.44 -21.19
C ASN A 5 -8.84 -5.95 -20.78
N PRO A 6 -8.42 -4.74 -21.19
CA PRO A 6 -7.09 -4.21 -20.87
C PRO A 6 -6.78 -4.15 -19.36
N GLU A 7 -7.81 -3.95 -18.54
CA GLU A 7 -7.72 -3.88 -17.09
C GLU A 7 -7.38 -5.24 -16.46
N GLN A 8 -7.95 -6.33 -16.96
CA GLN A 8 -7.65 -7.69 -16.52
C GLN A 8 -6.21 -8.07 -16.90
N ARG A 9 -5.75 -7.69 -18.09
CA ARG A 9 -4.35 -7.90 -18.50
C ARG A 9 -3.37 -7.16 -17.58
N ALA A 10 -3.74 -5.95 -17.13
CA ALA A 10 -2.97 -5.20 -16.14
C ALA A 10 -2.94 -5.92 -14.79
N ARG A 11 -4.11 -6.38 -14.29
CA ARG A 11 -4.19 -7.16 -13.04
C ARG A 11 -3.37 -8.45 -13.10
N ASP A 12 -3.44 -9.20 -14.19
CA ASP A 12 -2.65 -10.43 -14.36
C ASP A 12 -1.13 -10.16 -14.32
N ARG A 13 -0.68 -8.98 -14.81
CA ARG A 13 0.73 -8.55 -14.70
C ARG A 13 1.08 -8.13 -13.27
N ILE A 14 0.21 -7.37 -12.62
CA ILE A 14 0.37 -6.93 -11.23
C ILE A 14 0.49 -8.13 -10.31
N ASP A 15 -0.37 -9.14 -10.48
CA ASP A 15 -0.33 -10.38 -9.71
C ASP A 15 1.04 -11.06 -9.79
N ARG A 16 1.56 -11.27 -11.01
CA ARG A 16 2.89 -11.86 -11.21
C ARG A 16 4.00 -11.03 -10.57
N GLN A 17 3.93 -9.70 -10.68
CA GLN A 17 4.91 -8.79 -10.08
C GLN A 17 4.88 -8.84 -8.55
N LEU A 18 3.68 -8.91 -7.96
CA LEU A 18 3.49 -9.07 -6.52
C LEU A 18 4.03 -10.41 -6.04
N GLU A 19 3.72 -11.51 -6.71
CA GLU A 19 4.25 -12.85 -6.41
C GLU A 19 5.78 -12.87 -6.47
N GLN A 20 6.37 -12.28 -7.52
CA GLN A 20 7.83 -12.15 -7.64
C GLN A 20 8.45 -11.29 -6.54
N ALA A 21 7.74 -10.27 -6.06
CA ALA A 21 8.15 -9.46 -4.91
C ALA A 21 7.96 -10.17 -3.55
N GLY A 22 7.34 -11.36 -3.55
CA GLY A 22 7.15 -12.20 -2.37
C GLY A 22 5.81 -12.00 -1.65
N TRP A 23 4.82 -11.43 -2.33
CA TRP A 23 3.44 -11.32 -1.82
C TRP A 23 2.65 -12.59 -2.14
N VAL A 24 1.83 -13.04 -1.19
CA VAL A 24 0.81 -14.05 -1.45
C VAL A 24 -0.47 -13.34 -1.91
N VAL A 25 -0.85 -13.51 -3.17
CA VAL A 25 -2.01 -12.80 -3.75
C VAL A 25 -3.28 -13.64 -3.60
N GLN A 26 -4.30 -13.08 -2.95
CA GLN A 26 -5.52 -13.79 -2.58
C GLN A 26 -6.77 -13.01 -3.04
N GLY A 27 -7.90 -13.71 -3.19
CA GLY A 27 -9.20 -13.08 -3.46
C GLY A 27 -9.96 -12.77 -2.17
N LYS A 28 -10.87 -11.79 -2.21
CA LYS A 28 -11.68 -11.37 -1.04
C LYS A 28 -12.51 -12.48 -0.36
N ASN A 29 -12.83 -13.56 -1.08
CA ASN A 29 -13.75 -14.60 -0.60
C ASN A 29 -13.07 -15.68 0.27
N ALA A 30 -11.74 -15.72 0.31
CA ALA A 30 -10.99 -16.73 1.05
C ALA A 30 -9.63 -16.17 1.46
N ILE A 31 -9.63 -15.26 2.44
CA ILE A 31 -8.41 -14.61 2.93
C ILE A 31 -7.80 -15.46 4.03
N ASP A 32 -6.59 -15.96 3.80
CA ASP A 32 -5.73 -16.61 4.78
C ASP A 32 -4.52 -15.71 5.11
N PHE A 33 -4.63 -14.99 6.24
CA PHE A 33 -3.56 -14.14 6.77
C PHE A 33 -2.37 -14.93 7.35
N SER A 34 -2.43 -16.26 7.39
CA SER A 34 -1.32 -17.12 7.83
C SER A 34 -0.46 -17.64 6.67
N ALA A 35 -0.90 -17.48 5.42
CA ALA A 35 -0.22 -17.98 4.23
C ALA A 35 1.17 -17.36 3.99
N GLY A 36 1.48 -16.24 4.63
CA GLY A 36 2.78 -15.60 4.55
C GLY A 36 2.84 -14.29 5.33
N ARG A 37 4.03 -13.69 5.42
CA ARG A 37 4.21 -12.37 6.03
C ARG A 37 3.51 -11.26 5.24
N GLY A 38 3.57 -11.33 3.92
CA GLY A 38 2.97 -10.35 3.00
C GLY A 38 1.80 -10.93 2.24
N ILE A 39 0.61 -10.37 2.44
CA ILE A 39 -0.62 -10.77 1.73
C ILE A 39 -1.13 -9.60 0.90
N ALA A 40 -1.44 -9.84 -0.37
CA ALA A 40 -2.12 -8.87 -1.23
C ALA A 40 -3.53 -9.39 -1.53
N VAL A 41 -4.56 -8.68 -1.06
CA VAL A 41 -5.96 -9.11 -1.24
C VAL A 41 -6.62 -8.30 -2.34
N ARG A 42 -7.11 -8.98 -3.38
CA ARG A 42 -7.85 -8.39 -4.51
C ARG A 42 -9.26 -7.93 -4.10
N GLU A 43 -9.74 -6.85 -4.70
CA GLU A 43 -11.12 -6.33 -4.59
C GLU A 43 -11.61 -6.15 -3.15
N TYR A 44 -10.75 -5.63 -2.29
CA TYR A 44 -11.04 -5.49 -0.86
C TYR A 44 -12.05 -4.36 -0.61
N GLN A 45 -13.09 -4.64 0.16
CA GLN A 45 -14.17 -3.67 0.41
C GLN A 45 -13.73 -2.56 1.38
N THR A 46 -13.88 -1.31 0.94
CA THR A 46 -13.73 -0.11 1.78
C THR A 46 -15.07 0.63 1.93
N ASP A 47 -15.12 1.70 2.72
CA ASP A 47 -16.30 2.56 2.86
C ASP A 47 -16.54 3.49 1.66
N VAL A 48 -15.53 3.76 0.84
CA VAL A 48 -15.64 4.58 -0.39
C VAL A 48 -15.74 3.73 -1.67
N GLY A 49 -15.68 2.40 -1.55
CA GLY A 49 -15.74 1.46 -2.69
C GLY A 49 -14.69 0.34 -2.58
N PRO A 50 -14.70 -0.67 -3.47
CA PRO A 50 -13.63 -1.66 -3.48
C PRO A 50 -12.31 -1.02 -3.90
N ALA A 51 -11.24 -1.29 -3.16
CA ALA A 51 -9.88 -1.07 -3.63
C ALA A 51 -9.43 -2.27 -4.47
N ASP A 52 -8.63 -2.05 -5.51
CA ASP A 52 -8.17 -3.14 -6.37
C ASP A 52 -7.32 -4.15 -5.60
N TYR A 53 -6.39 -3.66 -4.78
CA TYR A 53 -5.65 -4.48 -3.82
C TYR A 53 -5.46 -3.76 -2.49
N VAL A 54 -5.52 -4.51 -1.40
CA VAL A 54 -5.01 -4.08 -0.09
C VAL A 54 -3.83 -4.96 0.31
N LEU A 55 -2.75 -4.30 0.73
CA LEU A 55 -1.50 -4.93 1.14
C LEU A 55 -1.46 -5.07 2.66
N PHE A 56 -1.18 -6.29 3.12
CA PHE A 56 -1.02 -6.64 4.53
C PHE A 56 0.37 -7.16 4.82
N VAL A 57 0.99 -6.64 5.87
CA VAL A 57 2.28 -7.12 6.38
C VAL A 57 2.11 -7.47 7.85
N ASP A 58 2.47 -8.69 8.25
CA ASP A 58 2.22 -9.23 9.59
C ASP A 58 0.77 -8.98 10.05
N LYS A 59 -0.20 -9.23 9.14
CA LYS A 59 -1.65 -9.07 9.34
C LYS A 59 -2.14 -7.63 9.55
N VAL A 60 -1.26 -6.64 9.41
CA VAL A 60 -1.61 -5.22 9.47
C VAL A 60 -1.74 -4.68 8.04
N ALA A 61 -2.82 -3.96 7.74
CA ALA A 61 -2.95 -3.26 6.47
C ALA A 61 -1.93 -2.12 6.39
N VAL A 62 -1.14 -2.08 5.32
CA VAL A 62 -0.04 -1.11 5.15
C VAL A 62 -0.15 -0.29 3.87
N GLY A 63 -0.97 -0.71 2.91
CA GLY A 63 -1.07 -0.01 1.64
C GLY A 63 -2.18 -0.49 0.72
N VAL A 64 -2.35 0.25 -0.36
CA VAL A 64 -3.30 -0.03 -1.44
C VAL A 64 -2.60 0.00 -2.79
N ILE A 65 -3.12 -0.75 -3.75
CA ILE A 65 -2.74 -0.66 -5.15
C ILE A 65 -4.01 -0.37 -5.95
N GLU A 66 -3.97 0.66 -6.78
CA GLU A 66 -4.98 0.97 -7.79
C GLU A 66 -4.47 0.48 -9.15
N ALA A 67 -5.21 -0.45 -9.76
CA ALA A 67 -4.91 -0.97 -11.08
C ALA A 67 -5.53 -0.08 -12.14
N LYS A 68 -4.75 0.24 -13.18
CA LYS A 68 -5.21 1.03 -14.34
C LYS A 68 -4.95 0.27 -15.63
N PRO A 69 -5.71 0.54 -16.71
CA PRO A 69 -5.43 -0.04 -18.02
C PRO A 69 -4.03 0.32 -18.54
N GLU A 70 -3.44 -0.53 -19.39
CA GLU A 70 -2.08 -0.35 -19.94
C GLU A 70 -1.87 1.05 -20.56
N ASP A 71 -2.84 1.54 -21.32
CA ASP A 71 -2.78 2.81 -22.06
C ASP A 71 -2.84 4.06 -21.16
N TRP A 72 -3.02 3.91 -19.84
CA TRP A 72 -3.01 5.01 -18.88
C TRP A 72 -1.62 5.46 -18.44
N GLY A 73 -0.54 4.85 -18.94
CA GLY A 73 0.84 5.12 -18.51
C GLY A 73 1.22 6.62 -18.45
N HIS A 74 0.88 7.41 -19.48
CA HIS A 74 1.16 8.86 -19.49
C HIS A 74 0.16 9.71 -18.67
N LYS A 75 -1.00 9.14 -18.32
CA LYS A 75 -2.09 9.82 -17.58
C LYS A 75 -2.07 9.52 -16.09
N ILE A 76 -1.23 8.59 -15.65
CA ILE A 76 -1.16 8.14 -14.25
C ILE A 76 -0.76 9.29 -13.30
N THR A 77 -0.05 10.31 -13.79
CA THR A 77 0.37 11.48 -13.00
C THR A 77 -0.80 12.40 -12.60
N THR A 78 -1.96 12.28 -13.26
CA THR A 78 -3.12 13.16 -13.02
C THR A 78 -4.12 12.56 -12.00
N VAL A 79 -3.87 11.35 -11.48
CA VAL A 79 -4.82 10.54 -10.69
C VAL A 79 -4.48 10.48 -9.19
N GLU A 80 -3.66 11.40 -8.68
CA GLU A 80 -3.31 11.42 -7.24
C GLU A 80 -4.54 11.53 -6.31
N LEU A 81 -5.65 12.14 -6.77
CA LEU A 81 -6.85 12.39 -5.97
C LEU A 81 -7.61 11.12 -5.56
N GLN A 82 -7.69 10.10 -6.41
CA GLN A 82 -8.49 8.89 -6.12
C GLN A 82 -7.74 7.97 -5.14
N SER A 83 -6.44 7.80 -5.36
CA SER A 83 -5.58 6.92 -4.55
C SER A 83 -5.42 7.45 -3.11
N GLN A 84 -5.42 8.78 -2.92
CA GLN A 84 -5.47 9.42 -1.60
C GLN A 84 -6.79 9.15 -0.85
N ALA A 85 -7.93 9.14 -1.56
CA ALA A 85 -9.22 8.82 -0.94
C ALA A 85 -9.24 7.41 -0.37
N TYR A 86 -8.72 6.41 -1.10
CA TYR A 86 -8.61 5.03 -0.61
C TYR A 86 -7.60 4.88 0.53
N ALA A 87 -6.48 5.59 0.48
CA ALA A 87 -5.53 5.61 1.60
C ALA A 87 -6.20 6.11 2.90
N ALA A 88 -7.11 7.08 2.80
CA ALA A 88 -7.88 7.60 3.92
C ALA A 88 -9.11 6.75 4.31
N ALA A 89 -9.57 5.84 3.45
CA ALA A 89 -10.84 5.11 3.56
C ALA A 89 -10.87 3.99 4.61
N ASN A 90 -11.96 3.95 5.40
CA ASN A 90 -12.48 2.83 6.19
C ASN A 90 -12.21 1.43 5.63
N LEU A 91 -11.28 0.62 6.16
CA LEU A 91 -11.28 -0.81 5.83
C LEU A 91 -12.35 -1.50 6.68
N LYS A 92 -13.41 -2.04 6.06
CA LYS A 92 -14.61 -2.54 6.77
C LYS A 92 -14.33 -3.64 7.81
N TRP A 93 -13.25 -4.39 7.65
CA TRP A 93 -12.91 -5.53 8.51
C TRP A 93 -11.57 -5.39 9.25
N VAL A 94 -10.92 -4.22 9.14
CA VAL A 94 -9.58 -3.99 9.70
C VAL A 94 -9.58 -2.66 10.43
N ASN A 95 -9.25 -2.69 11.72
CA ASN A 95 -9.10 -1.48 12.51
C ASN A 95 -7.77 -0.83 12.13
N LYS A 96 -7.83 0.29 11.41
CA LYS A 96 -6.66 1.04 10.96
C LYS A 96 -6.47 2.25 11.88
N GLY A 97 -5.27 2.37 12.47
CA GLY A 97 -4.90 3.50 13.33
C GLY A 97 -4.62 4.81 12.58
N GLY A 98 -5.14 4.98 11.36
CA GLY A 98 -4.86 6.11 10.46
C GLY A 98 -4.93 5.74 8.97
N PRO A 99 -4.61 6.68 8.06
CA PRO A 99 -4.53 6.41 6.63
C PRO A 99 -3.38 5.45 6.30
N LEU A 100 -3.56 4.63 5.26
CA LEU A 100 -2.56 3.68 4.81
C LEU A 100 -1.35 4.42 4.19
N PRO A 101 -0.12 4.17 4.66
CA PRO A 101 1.03 4.97 4.26
C PRO A 101 1.51 4.68 2.84
N TYR A 102 1.25 3.49 2.30
CA TYR A 102 1.79 3.07 1.00
C TYR A 102 0.72 3.01 -0.07
N VAL A 103 0.86 3.84 -1.09
CA VAL A 103 -0.08 3.92 -2.21
C VAL A 103 0.67 3.58 -3.48
N TYR A 104 0.14 2.64 -4.26
CA TYR A 104 0.63 2.30 -5.58
C TYR A 104 -0.43 2.54 -6.64
N GLU A 105 0.03 2.95 -7.81
CA GLU A 105 -0.78 3.05 -9.02
C GLU A 105 -0.05 2.27 -10.10
N SER A 106 -0.67 1.25 -10.68
CA SER A 106 0.02 0.37 -11.63
C SER A 106 -0.83 0.05 -12.84
N THR A 107 -0.18 0.10 -14.01
CA THR A 107 -0.74 -0.43 -15.26
C THR A 107 -0.27 -1.87 -15.54
N GLY A 108 0.52 -2.45 -14.64
CA GLY A 108 1.27 -3.68 -14.88
C GLY A 108 2.50 -3.51 -15.79
N VAL A 109 2.69 -2.32 -16.39
CA VAL A 109 3.93 -1.93 -17.10
C VAL A 109 4.69 -0.86 -16.32
N ILE A 110 3.96 0.17 -15.89
CA ILE A 110 4.47 1.26 -15.07
C ILE A 110 3.84 1.11 -13.70
N THR A 111 4.66 1.21 -12.66
CA THR A 111 4.22 1.23 -11.27
C THR A 111 4.74 2.48 -10.60
N ARG A 112 3.83 3.30 -10.09
CA ARG A 112 4.15 4.46 -9.28
C ARG A 112 3.85 4.19 -7.82
N PHE A 113 4.58 4.86 -6.96
CA PHE A 113 4.52 4.69 -5.52
C PHE A 113 4.60 6.04 -4.81
N THR A 114 3.76 6.21 -3.81
CA THR A 114 3.78 7.32 -2.87
C THR A 114 3.86 6.77 -1.45
N ASN A 115 4.79 7.28 -0.65
CA ASN A 115 4.81 7.06 0.80
C ASN A 115 4.22 8.30 1.50
N GLY A 116 3.03 8.15 2.07
CA GLY A 116 2.35 9.21 2.82
C GLY A 116 3.06 9.61 4.12
N GLN A 117 4.06 8.85 4.56
CA GLN A 117 4.88 9.19 5.73
C GLN A 117 6.13 10.01 5.37
N ASP A 118 6.40 10.24 4.09
CA ASP A 118 7.48 11.14 3.68
C ASP A 118 7.13 12.58 4.09
N PRO A 119 8.09 13.44 4.51
CA PRO A 119 7.81 14.84 4.86
C PRO A 119 7.18 15.65 3.72
N SER A 120 7.35 15.20 2.47
CA SER A 120 6.72 15.76 1.29
C SER A 120 6.37 14.60 0.35
N PRO A 121 5.23 13.93 0.56
CA PRO A 121 4.81 12.77 -0.22
C PRO A 121 4.74 13.12 -1.69
N ARG A 122 5.40 12.34 -2.54
CA ARG A 122 5.41 12.53 -3.99
C ARG A 122 5.36 11.19 -4.70
N SER A 123 4.50 11.10 -5.71
CA SER A 123 4.41 9.95 -6.59
C SER A 123 5.68 9.82 -7.42
N ARG A 124 6.33 8.65 -7.36
CA ARG A 124 7.52 8.32 -8.14
C ARG A 124 7.41 6.94 -8.76
N GLU A 125 8.02 6.76 -9.92
CA GLU A 125 8.09 5.44 -10.54
C GLU A 125 9.03 4.53 -9.74
N VAL A 126 8.62 3.27 -9.59
CA VAL A 126 9.43 2.20 -9.00
C VAL A 126 9.52 1.05 -9.98
N PHE A 127 10.69 0.41 -10.03
CA PHE A 127 10.94 -0.70 -10.94
C PHE A 127 10.01 -1.89 -10.68
N ASN A 128 9.69 -2.17 -9.41
CA ASN A 128 8.76 -3.21 -9.01
C ASN A 128 8.13 -2.87 -7.64
N PHE A 129 7.09 -3.61 -7.24
CA PHE A 129 6.53 -3.53 -5.90
C PHE A 129 7.59 -3.82 -4.84
N HIS A 130 7.54 -3.08 -3.73
CA HIS A 130 8.42 -3.35 -2.61
C HIS A 130 8.08 -4.71 -1.98
N ARG A 131 9.10 -5.43 -1.53
CA ARG A 131 8.93 -6.70 -0.82
C ARG A 131 8.26 -6.47 0.56
N PRO A 132 7.45 -7.41 1.06
CA PRO A 132 6.82 -7.29 2.38
C PRO A 132 7.81 -6.98 3.52
N ASP A 133 8.96 -7.65 3.53
CA ASP A 133 10.02 -7.44 4.52
C ASP A 133 10.63 -6.04 4.50
N SER A 134 10.72 -5.44 3.31
CA SER A 134 11.23 -4.07 3.16
C SER A 134 10.25 -3.07 3.76
N LEU A 135 8.95 -3.21 3.47
CA LEU A 135 7.91 -2.35 4.04
C LEU A 135 7.82 -2.52 5.56
N TYR A 136 7.91 -3.76 6.05
CA TYR A 136 7.93 -4.06 7.49
C TYR A 136 9.03 -3.30 8.24
N ARG A 137 10.26 -3.37 7.73
CA ARG A 137 11.42 -2.69 8.33
C ARG A 137 11.23 -1.18 8.35
N THR A 138 10.66 -0.61 7.29
CA THR A 138 10.37 0.83 7.21
C THR A 138 9.35 1.23 8.27
N ILE A 139 8.22 0.53 8.39
CA ILE A 139 7.19 0.80 9.40
C ILE A 139 7.78 0.75 10.82
N ARG A 140 8.54 -0.32 11.13
CA ARG A 140 9.17 -0.46 12.45
C ARG A 140 10.16 0.65 12.74
N LYS A 141 10.99 1.06 11.77
CA LYS A 141 11.93 2.17 11.96
C LYS A 141 11.21 3.47 12.24
N THR A 142 10.13 3.79 11.51
CA THR A 142 9.34 5.00 11.76
C THR A 142 8.77 5.02 13.18
N VAL A 143 8.21 3.90 13.66
CA VAL A 143 7.67 3.82 15.03
C VAL A 143 8.76 3.99 16.10
N HIS A 144 9.97 3.46 15.89
CA HIS A 144 11.09 3.64 16.83
C HIS A 144 11.68 5.06 16.79
N VAL A 145 11.63 5.75 15.65
CA VAL A 145 12.06 7.15 15.53
C VAL A 145 11.07 8.11 16.22
N VAL A 146 9.79 7.73 16.37
CA VAL A 146 8.78 8.49 17.15
C VAL A 146 8.87 8.18 18.66
N GLN A 147 9.96 7.61 19.16
CA GLN A 147 10.22 7.64 20.61
C GLN A 147 10.66 9.04 21.02
N TYR A 148 9.83 9.67 21.86
CA TYR A 148 9.98 11.01 22.42
C TYR A 148 11.43 11.37 22.74
N LYS A 149 11.87 12.57 22.29
CA LYS A 149 13.02 13.25 22.91
C LYS A 149 12.78 13.26 24.42
N PRO A 150 13.77 12.91 25.27
CA PRO A 150 13.63 13.10 26.70
C PRO A 150 13.31 14.57 26.94
N MET A 151 12.17 14.83 27.57
CA MET A 151 11.88 16.15 28.11
C MET A 151 12.93 16.36 29.21
N ILE A 152 13.97 17.13 28.91
CA ILE A 152 14.96 17.54 29.90
C ILE A 152 14.19 18.25 31.00
N GLN A 153 13.95 17.58 32.12
CA GLN A 153 13.53 18.25 33.33
C GLN A 153 14.68 19.18 33.72
N LYS A 154 14.51 20.48 33.48
CA LYS A 154 15.31 21.48 34.19
C LYS A 154 14.93 21.37 35.65
N VAL A 155 15.72 20.60 36.39
CA VAL A 155 15.81 20.71 37.84
C VAL A 155 16.42 22.08 38.16
N ASN A 156 15.56 23.08 38.32
CA ASN A 156 15.95 24.27 39.07
C ASN A 156 15.95 23.89 40.55
N ALA A 157 17.13 23.51 41.03
CA ALA A 157 17.39 23.40 42.45
C ALA A 157 17.20 24.78 43.08
N TYR A 158 16.28 24.88 44.04
CA TYR A 158 16.30 25.95 45.02
C TYR A 158 17.54 25.78 45.89
N ARG A 159 18.50 26.68 45.75
CA ARG A 159 19.38 27.19 46.82
C ARG A 159 19.81 28.60 46.47
#